data_AF-A0A519Z9B7-F1
#
_entry.id   AF-A0A519Z9B7-F1
#
_cell.length_a   1.000
_cell.length_b   1.000
_cell.length_c   1.000
_cell.angle_alpha   90.00
_cell.angle_beta   90.00
_cell.angle_gamma   90.00
#
_symmetry.space_group_name_H-M   'P 1'
#
loop_
_entity.id
_entity.type
_entity.pdbx_description
1 polymer ?
#
loop_
_entity_poly.entity_id
_entity_poly.type
_entity_poly.pdbx_seq_one_letter_code
_entity_poly.pdbx_strand_id
1 'polypeptide(L)'
;MLTFALDALGDGQYALLSTDTLGTVGQVRRYPNPVANNAYPCDLVRTARGGWLIVGDLGVLAPYFHPYLVETDAQGRLRRQRSLLLFAGSTDEGLSRLSNIGLTQKSSVIASAAKQSHLSGSF
;
A
#
# COMPACT_ATOMS: atom_id res chain seq x y z
N MET A 1 -17.09 -3.02 20.56
CA MET A 1 -17.05 -3.14 19.09
C MET A 1 -15.66 -3.59 18.71
N LEU A 2 -15.51 -4.86 18.34
CA LEU A 2 -14.27 -5.32 17.72
C LEU A 2 -14.31 -4.94 16.24
N THR A 3 -13.15 -4.65 15.67
CA THR A 3 -12.99 -4.25 14.27
C THR A 3 -11.95 -5.18 13.68
N PHE A 4 -12.31 -5.84 12.60
CA PHE A 4 -11.40 -6.69 11.83
C PHE A 4 -11.31 -6.11 10.42
N ALA A 5 -10.13 -6.18 9.81
CA ALA A 5 -9.96 -6.26 8.36
C ALA A 5 -9.93 -7.78 8.04
N LEU A 6 -10.37 -8.30 6.91
CA LEU A 6 -9.75 -8.22 5.60
C LEU A 6 -10.73 -8.88 4.61
N ASP A 7 -10.94 -8.29 3.46
CA ASP A 7 -11.34 -9.05 2.27
C ASP A 7 -10.79 -8.34 1.04
N ALA A 8 -9.94 -9.04 0.29
CA ALA A 8 -9.59 -8.68 -1.08
C ALA A 8 -10.75 -9.12 -1.98
N LEU A 9 -11.87 -8.40 -1.92
CA LEU A 9 -13.08 -8.68 -2.70
C LEU A 9 -12.79 -8.51 -4.20
N GLY A 10 -12.31 -9.55 -4.87
CA GLY A 10 -12.19 -9.72 -6.34
C GLY A 10 -11.25 -8.75 -7.08
N ASP A 11 -11.24 -7.48 -6.68
CA ASP A 11 -10.54 -6.33 -7.25
C ASP A 11 -9.38 -5.86 -6.34
N GLY A 12 -9.08 -6.59 -5.25
CA GLY A 12 -8.02 -6.28 -4.29
C GLY A 12 -8.30 -5.08 -3.39
N GLN A 13 -9.56 -4.71 -3.15
CA GLN A 13 -9.92 -3.59 -2.27
C GLN A 13 -9.57 -3.88 -0.79
N TYR A 14 -9.35 -2.82 -0.01
CA TYR A 14 -9.18 -2.93 1.43
C TYR A 14 -10.53 -2.72 2.11
N ALA A 15 -10.87 -3.51 3.12
CA ALA A 15 -12.12 -3.34 3.85
C ALA A 15 -11.90 -3.26 5.37
N LEU A 16 -12.68 -2.40 6.03
CA LEU A 16 -12.80 -2.34 7.47
C LEU A 16 -14.23 -2.73 7.86
N LEU A 17 -14.35 -3.73 8.72
CA LEU A 17 -15.64 -4.27 9.17
C LEU A 17 -15.78 -4.09 10.68
N SER A 18 -16.95 -3.66 11.12
CA SER A 18 -17.33 -3.70 12.53
C SER A 18 -18.10 -4.98 12.84
N THR A 19 -17.83 -5.60 13.99
CA THR A 19 -18.66 -6.68 14.51
C THR A 19 -19.13 -6.41 15.94
N ASP A 20 -20.27 -7.00 16.30
CA ASP A 20 -20.69 -7.12 17.69
C ASP A 20 -19.89 -8.23 18.42
N THR A 21 -20.22 -8.48 19.69
CA THR A 21 -19.58 -9.53 20.50
C THR A 21 -19.97 -10.95 20.09
N LEU A 22 -21.00 -11.10 19.25
CA LEU A 22 -21.49 -12.37 18.72
C LEU A 22 -20.94 -12.65 17.31
N GLY A 23 -20.16 -11.72 16.75
CA GLY A 23 -19.59 -11.81 15.41
C GLY A 23 -20.53 -11.30 14.29
N THR A 24 -21.66 -10.69 14.62
CA THR A 24 -22.56 -10.11 13.63
C THR A 24 -21.89 -8.92 12.94
N VAL A 25 -21.86 -8.93 11.60
CA VAL A 25 -21.29 -7.85 10.81
C VAL A 25 -22.22 -6.64 10.79
N GLY A 26 -21.67 -5.48 11.17
CA GLY A 26 -22.34 -4.19 11.08
C GLY A 26 -21.91 -3.41 9.84
N GLN A 27 -21.29 -2.25 10.05
CA GLN A 27 -20.77 -1.38 9.00
C GLN A 27 -19.58 -2.02 8.28
N VAL A 28 -19.57 -1.86 6.95
CA VAL A 28 -18.46 -2.24 6.08
C VAL A 28 -18.02 -1.01 5.30
N ARG A 29 -16.74 -0.66 5.40
CA ARG A 29 -16.13 0.40 4.62
C ARG A 29 -15.09 -0.17 3.69
N ARG A 30 -15.14 0.21 2.43
CA ARG A 30 -14.19 -0.19 1.39
C ARG A 30 -13.28 0.98 1.06
N TYR A 31 -12.01 0.69 0.84
CA TYR A 31 -11.01 1.65 0.42
C TYR A 31 -10.40 1.19 -0.90
N PRO A 32 -10.23 2.11 -1.86
CA PRO A 32 -9.71 1.78 -3.17
C PRO A 32 -8.28 1.26 -3.07
N ASN A 33 -8.01 0.24 -3.86
CA ASN A 33 -6.67 -0.24 -4.13
C ASN A 33 -6.01 0.70 -5.16
N PRO A 34 -4.78 1.18 -4.93
CA PRO A 34 -4.06 2.01 -5.90
C PRO A 34 -3.64 1.24 -7.16
N VAL A 35 -3.58 -0.10 -7.12
CA VAL A 35 -3.19 -0.96 -8.24
C VAL A 35 -4.08 -2.18 -8.30
N ALA A 36 -4.86 -2.32 -9.37
CA ALA A 36 -5.77 -3.45 -9.57
C ALA A 36 -5.06 -4.79 -9.29
N ASN A 37 -5.63 -5.57 -8.38
CA ASN A 37 -5.22 -6.95 -8.06
C ASN A 37 -3.80 -7.15 -7.53
N ASN A 38 -3.11 -6.10 -7.07
CA ASN A 38 -1.74 -6.27 -6.56
C ASN A 38 -1.50 -5.57 -5.22
N ALA A 39 -2.54 -5.47 -4.39
CA ALA A 39 -2.38 -5.07 -3.01
C ALA A 39 -3.26 -5.91 -2.10
N TYR A 40 -2.72 -6.29 -0.95
CA TYR A 40 -3.36 -7.19 -0.01
C TYR A 40 -3.19 -6.61 1.39
N PRO A 41 -4.27 -6.46 2.18
CA PRO A 41 -4.08 -6.17 3.58
C PRO A 41 -3.40 -7.35 4.27
N CYS A 42 -2.65 -7.07 5.32
CA CYS A 42 -1.91 -8.06 6.11
C CYS A 42 -2.25 -7.94 7.59
N ASP A 43 -2.43 -6.70 8.08
CA ASP A 43 -2.66 -6.45 9.50
C ASP A 43 -3.47 -5.15 9.74
N LEU A 44 -3.97 -4.98 10.97
CA LEU A 44 -4.76 -3.86 11.43
C LEU A 44 -4.31 -3.41 12.83
N VAL A 45 -3.87 -2.17 12.95
CA VAL A 45 -3.39 -1.61 14.23
C VAL A 45 -4.23 -0.40 14.64
N ARG A 46 -4.57 -0.31 15.93
CA ARG A 46 -5.26 0.87 16.46
C ARG A 46 -4.28 2.05 16.58
N THR A 47 -4.68 3.23 16.13
CA THR A 47 -3.86 4.44 16.26
C THR A 47 -4.10 5.12 17.61
N ALA A 48 -3.10 5.85 18.12
CA ALA A 48 -3.23 6.65 19.34
C ALA A 48 -4.32 7.74 19.26
N ARG A 49 -4.73 8.11 18.03
CA ARG A 49 -5.82 9.07 17.77
C ARG A 49 -7.20 8.41 17.72
N GLY A 50 -7.28 7.12 18.04
CA GLY A 50 -8.53 6.35 18.14
C GLY A 50 -9.03 5.73 16.83
N GLY A 51 -8.32 5.94 15.71
CA GLY A 51 -8.63 5.32 14.42
C GLY A 51 -7.86 4.02 14.17
N TRP A 52 -7.73 3.65 12.90
CA TRP A 52 -7.06 2.41 12.49
C TRP A 52 -6.01 2.65 11.40
N LEU A 53 -4.92 1.90 11.47
CA LEU A 53 -3.92 1.76 10.44
C LEU A 53 -4.03 0.33 9.87
N ILE A 54 -4.52 0.23 8.64
CA ILE A 54 -4.47 -1.03 7.88
C ILE A 54 -3.10 -1.08 7.21
N VAL A 55 -2.37 -2.16 7.44
CA VAL A 55 -1.07 -2.44 6.85
C VAL A 55 -1.25 -3.53 5.82
N GLY A 56 -0.70 -3.35 4.63
CA GLY A 56 -0.74 -4.33 3.56
C GLY A 56 0.51 -4.29 2.70
N ASP A 57 0.53 -5.22 1.77
CA ASP A 57 1.53 -5.31 0.72
C ASP A 57 0.98 -4.71 -0.58
N LEU A 58 1.88 -4.10 -1.36
CA LEU A 58 1.59 -3.53 -2.66
C LEU A 58 2.70 -3.90 -3.65
N GLY A 59 2.36 -4.75 -4.61
CA GLY A 59 3.22 -5.11 -5.74
C GLY A 59 3.10 -4.08 -6.87
N VAL A 60 3.81 -2.96 -6.80
CA VAL A 60 3.88 -2.06 -7.98
C VAL A 60 4.99 -2.50 -8.94
N LEU A 61 6.08 -3.05 -8.36
CA LEU A 61 7.32 -3.40 -9.05
C LEU A 61 7.65 -4.85 -8.75
N ALA A 62 7.36 -5.76 -9.69
CA ALA A 62 7.85 -7.14 -9.57
C ALA A 62 9.39 -7.12 -9.43
N PRO A 63 9.99 -8.00 -8.60
CA PRO A 63 9.39 -9.09 -7.82
C PRO A 63 9.03 -8.71 -6.36
N TYR A 64 9.06 -7.43 -5.99
CA TYR A 64 8.97 -7.02 -4.59
C TYR A 64 7.59 -6.47 -4.21
N PHE A 65 7.20 -6.75 -2.97
CA PHE A 65 6.09 -6.06 -2.32
C PHE A 65 6.59 -4.85 -1.54
N HIS A 66 5.79 -3.80 -1.52
CA HIS A 66 6.04 -2.57 -0.78
C HIS A 66 4.96 -2.36 0.27
N PRO A 67 5.28 -1.87 1.47
CA PRO A 67 4.27 -1.55 2.44
C PRO A 67 3.27 -0.52 1.89
N TYR A 68 1.99 -0.83 2.05
CA TYR A 68 0.88 0.06 1.78
C TYR A 68 0.05 0.27 3.04
N LEU A 69 -0.24 1.52 3.32
CA LEU A 69 -0.81 1.95 4.58
C LEU A 69 -2.09 2.73 4.32
N VAL A 70 -3.18 2.32 4.98
CA VAL A 70 -4.47 3.00 4.97
C VAL A 70 -4.77 3.46 6.38
N GLU A 71 -4.70 4.77 6.62
CA GLU A 71 -5.04 5.38 7.91
C GLU A 71 -6.48 5.90 7.88
N THR A 72 -7.22 5.61 8.96
CA THR A 72 -8.62 5.99 9.15
C THR A 72 -8.81 6.69 10.50
N ASP A 73 -9.93 7.39 10.67
CA ASP A 73 -10.36 7.87 11.99
C ASP A 73 -11.16 6.81 12.78
N ALA A 74 -11.62 7.20 13.97
CA ALA A 74 -12.36 6.34 14.88
C ALA A 74 -13.68 5.80 14.29
N GLN A 75 -14.23 6.44 13.25
CA GLN A 75 -15.43 5.98 12.56
C GLN A 75 -15.11 5.20 11.29
N GLY A 76 -13.83 4.95 11.01
CA GLY A 76 -13.34 4.28 9.81
C GLY A 76 -13.36 5.19 8.57
N ARG A 77 -13.43 6.51 8.70
CA ARG A 77 -13.33 7.38 7.50
C ARG A 77 -11.87 7.47 7.07
N LEU A 78 -11.65 7.38 5.77
CA LEU A 78 -10.32 7.48 5.19
C LEU A 78 -9.68 8.83 5.56
N ARG A 79 -8.47 8.78 6.12
CA ARG A 79 -7.66 9.96 6.40
C ARG A 79 -6.52 10.08 5.40
N ARG A 80 -5.81 8.97 5.17
CA ARG A 80 -4.65 8.96 4.28
C ARG A 80 -4.38 7.56 3.73
N GLN A 81 -3.84 7.52 2.53
CA GLN A 81 -3.20 6.34 1.96
C GLN A 81 -1.74 6.68 1.61
N ARG A 82 -0.83 5.74 1.81
CA ARG A 82 0.58 5.90 1.40
C ARG A 82 1.22 4.56 1.11
N SER A 83 2.05 4.53 0.08
CA SER A 83 2.97 3.43 -0.19
C SER A 83 4.37 3.84 0.25
N LEU A 84 5.13 2.90 0.81
CA LEU A 84 6.53 3.08 1.14
C LEU A 84 7.35 2.25 0.17
N LEU A 85 7.95 2.88 -0.84
CA LEU A 85 8.82 2.20 -1.78
C LEU A 85 10.16 1.90 -1.08
N LEU A 86 10.31 0.66 -0.63
CA LEU A 86 11.54 0.20 0.03
C LEU A 86 12.58 -0.30 -0.97
N PHE A 87 12.13 -0.75 -2.13
CA PHE A 87 12.97 -1.27 -3.20
C PHE A 87 12.46 -0.69 -4.52
N ALA A 88 13.35 -0.24 -5.41
CA ALA A 88 12.95 0.00 -6.80
C ALA A 88 13.41 -1.19 -7.63
N GLY A 89 12.48 -1.79 -8.37
CA GLY A 89 12.87 -2.54 -9.57
C GLY A 89 13.60 -1.59 -10.52
N SER A 90 14.75 -2.01 -11.04
CA SER A 90 15.63 -1.18 -11.88
C SER A 90 15.16 -1.07 -13.33
N THR A 91 13.87 -1.27 -13.61
CA THR A 91 13.32 -1.22 -14.97
C THR A 91 12.57 0.09 -15.21
N ASP A 92 12.70 0.65 -16.41
CA ASP A 92 12.00 1.89 -16.82
C ASP A 92 10.47 1.74 -16.76
N GLU A 93 9.96 0.51 -17.02
CA GLU A 93 8.56 0.15 -16.84
C GLU A 93 8.12 0.32 -15.37
N GLY A 94 8.98 -0.07 -14.43
CA GLY A 94 8.73 0.11 -13.01
C GLY A 94 8.59 1.57 -12.62
N LEU A 95 9.54 2.40 -13.04
CA LEU A 95 9.54 3.83 -12.72
C LEU A 95 8.34 4.58 -13.33
N SER A 96 7.89 4.19 -14.53
CA SER A 96 6.70 4.78 -15.16
C SER A 96 5.38 4.41 -14.46
N ARG A 97 5.30 3.23 -13.85
CA ARG A 97 4.15 2.85 -13.01
C ARG A 97 4.07 3.69 -11.74
N LEU A 98 5.21 4.07 -11.15
CA LEU A 98 5.27 4.93 -9.96
C LEU A 98 4.72 6.34 -10.21
N SER A 99 5.04 6.93 -11.38
CA SER A 99 4.48 8.24 -11.76
C SER A 99 2.98 8.19 -11.98
N ASN A 100 2.44 7.09 -12.51
CA ASN A 100 1.02 6.94 -12.82
C ASN A 100 0.12 6.77 -11.58
N ILE A 101 0.69 6.33 -10.44
CA ILE A 101 -0.04 6.22 -9.17
C ILE A 101 0.23 7.39 -8.20
N GLY A 102 0.80 8.50 -8.70
CA GLY A 102 1.07 9.70 -7.91
C GLY A 102 2.15 9.50 -6.83
N LEU A 103 2.93 8.43 -6.89
CA LEU A 103 4.07 8.18 -6.01
C LEU A 103 5.32 8.88 -6.56
N THR A 104 5.25 10.21 -6.66
CA THR A 104 6.39 11.02 -7.11
C THR A 104 7.52 10.95 -6.07
N GLN A 105 8.70 10.54 -6.53
CA GLN A 105 9.98 10.43 -5.81
C GLN A 105 10.12 11.39 -4.62
N LYS A 106 9.89 10.91 -3.40
CA LYS A 106 10.27 11.60 -2.14
C LYS A 106 11.12 10.74 -1.20
N SER A 107 11.51 9.54 -1.62
CA SER A 107 12.47 8.72 -0.89
C SER A 107 13.84 8.83 -1.57
N SER A 108 14.73 9.59 -0.94
CA SER A 108 16.08 9.97 -1.37
C SER A 108 17.09 8.82 -1.50
N VAL A 109 16.66 7.56 -1.69
CA VAL A 109 17.53 6.37 -1.58
C VAL A 109 17.85 5.73 -2.94
N ILE A 110 17.24 6.16 -4.05
CA ILE A 110 17.26 5.39 -5.31
C ILE A 110 18.00 6.09 -6.47
N ALA A 111 19.06 6.85 -6.19
CA ALA A 111 19.85 7.52 -7.23
C ALA A 111 21.29 7.00 -7.38
N SER A 112 21.61 5.76 -6.97
CA SER A 112 22.98 5.23 -7.11
C SER A 112 23.17 4.09 -8.14
N ALA A 113 22.12 3.40 -8.61
CA ALA A 113 22.32 2.23 -9.47
C ALA A 113 22.28 2.54 -10.99
N ALA A 114 21.65 3.63 -11.42
CA ALA A 114 21.44 3.89 -12.86
C ALA A 114 22.62 4.62 -13.57
N LYS A 115 23.72 4.95 -12.86
CA LYS A 115 24.84 5.74 -13.42
C LYS A 115 26.16 4.98 -13.58
N GLN A 116 26.15 3.65 -13.59
CA GLN A 116 27.38 2.85 -13.79
C GLN A 116 27.48 2.07 -15.12
N SER A 117 26.44 2.03 -15.95
CA SER A 117 26.49 1.24 -17.21
C SER A 117 27.04 1.97 -18.44
N HIS A 118 27.57 3.19 -18.31
CA HIS A 118 28.08 3.97 -19.46
C HIS A 118 29.60 4.24 -19.49
N LEU A 119 30.40 3.58 -18.65
CA LEU A 119 31.88 3.77 -18.63
C LEU A 119 32.68 2.47 -18.79
N SER A 120 32.23 1.53 -19.63
CA SER A 120 33.11 0.48 -20.13
C SER A 120 32.98 0.36 -21.65
N GLY A 121 33.88 1.04 -22.36
CA GLY A 121 33.99 0.89 -23.81
C GLY A 121 34.99 1.86 -24.41
N SER A 122 36.29 1.58 -24.26
CA SER A 122 37.39 1.96 -25.17
C SER A 122 38.66 1.24 -24.69
N PHE A 123 39.07 0.19 -25.39
CA PHE A 123 40.48 -0.23 -25.45
C PHE A 123 41.17 0.57 -26.55
#